data_AF-E0PQ18-F1
#
_entry.id   AF-E0PQ18-F1
#
_cell.length_a   1.000
_cell.length_b   1.000
_cell.length_c   1.000
_cell.angle_alpha   90.00
_cell.angle_beta   90.00
_cell.angle_gamma   90.00
#
_symmetry.space_group_name_H-M   'P 1'
#
loop_
_entity.id
_entity.type
_entity.pdbx_description
1 polymer ?
#
loop_
_entity_poly.entity_id
_entity_poly.type
_entity_poly.pdbx_seq_one_letter_code
_entity_poly.pdbx_strand_id
1 'polypeptide(L)' 'MMKEIVFDKFYQLYQKESLSVLDVREVEELDKDQLHYVICKSGMRSACAYQFLEEHGYKAINVQGGMTAFENL' A
#
# COMPACT_ATOMS: atom_id res chain seq x y z
N MET A 1 -13.81 6.30 3.83
CA MET A 1 -13.87 5.76 2.44
C MET A 1 -12.44 5.38 2.10
N MET A 2 -12.21 4.15 1.63
CA MET A 2 -10.87 3.64 1.37
C MET A 2 -10.14 4.51 0.33
N LYS A 3 -8.92 4.95 0.65
CA LYS A 3 -8.03 5.62 -0.30
C LYS A 3 -7.29 4.56 -1.10
N GLU A 4 -7.40 4.67 -2.41
CA GLU A 4 -6.87 3.68 -3.33
C GLU A 4 -6.10 4.32 -4.48
N ILE A 5 -5.16 3.56 -5.02
CA ILE A 5 -4.42 3.89 -6.25
C ILE A 5 -4.53 2.72 -7.22
N VAL A 6 -4.81 3.02 -8.50
CA VAL A 6 -4.74 2.03 -9.57
C VAL A 6 -3.30 1.58 -9.79
N PHE A 7 -3.09 0.30 -10.10
CA PHE A 7 -1.76 -0.29 -10.18
C PHE A 7 -0.84 0.47 -11.17
N ASP A 8 -1.33 0.85 -12.36
CA ASP A 8 -0.53 1.60 -13.34
C ASP A 8 0.06 2.89 -12.76
N LYS A 9 -0.74 3.63 -12.00
CA LYS A 9 -0.30 4.88 -11.37
C LYS A 9 0.70 4.60 -10.25
N PHE A 10 0.49 3.55 -9.47
CA PHE A 10 1.46 3.11 -8.47
C PHE A 10 2.78 2.68 -9.12
N TYR A 11 2.73 1.92 -10.21
CA TYR A 11 3.93 1.45 -10.92
C TYR A 11 4.74 2.61 -11.49
N GLN A 12 4.08 3.63 -12.04
CA GLN A 12 4.74 4.87 -12.49
C GLN A 12 5.39 5.65 -11.35
N LEU A 13 4.79 5.68 -10.15
CA LEU A 13 5.39 6.29 -8.96
C LEU A 13 6.61 5.47 -8.50
N TYR A 14 6.47 4.14 -8.43
CA TYR A 14 7.55 3.21 -8.06
C TYR A 14 8.79 3.34 -8.96
N GLN A 15 8.60 3.65 -10.26
CA GLN A 15 9.72 3.87 -11.18
C GLN A 15 10.41 5.24 -11.02
N LYS A 16 9.72 6.25 -10.50
CA LYS A 16 10.21 7.65 -10.44
C LYS A 16 10.73 8.02 -9.06
N GLU A 17 10.16 7.43 -8.03
CA GLU A 17 10.46 7.75 -6.64
C GLU A 17 11.30 6.64 -5.99
N SER A 18 12.11 7.03 -5.01
CA SER A 18 12.85 6.07 -4.19
C SER A 18 11.91 5.48 -3.15
N LEU A 19 11.28 4.36 -3.47
CA LEU A 19 10.47 3.60 -2.51
C LEU A 19 11.30 2.54 -1.79
N SER A 20 11.09 2.43 -0.48
CA SER A 20 11.68 1.38 0.36
C SER A 20 10.64 0.31 0.65
N VAL A 21 11.02 -0.96 0.50
CA VAL A 21 10.20 -2.08 0.98
C VAL A 21 10.51 -2.29 2.46
N LEU A 22 9.48 -2.22 3.30
CA LEU A 22 9.60 -2.43 4.74
C LEU A 22 9.13 -3.85 5.09
N ASP A 23 9.94 -4.58 5.86
CA ASP A 23 9.51 -5.77 6.58
C ASP A 23 9.14 -5.34 8.00
N VAL A 24 7.86 -5.49 8.35
CA VAL A 24 7.27 -4.93 9.57
C VAL A 24 6.57 -6.06 10.31
N ARG A 25 6.85 -6.18 11.61
CA ARG A 25 6.21 -7.19 12.48
C ARG A 25 5.13 -6.56 13.33
N GLU A 26 5.41 -5.38 13.87
CA GLU A 26 4.49 -4.62 14.72
C GLU A 26 4.21 -3.24 14.12
N VAL A 27 3.00 -2.72 14.33
CA VAL A 27 2.54 -1.49 13.66
C VAL A 27 3.33 -0.25 14.10
N GLU A 28 3.88 -0.26 15.30
CA GLU A 28 4.69 0.84 15.87
C GLU A 28 6.03 1.03 15.14
N GLU A 29 6.45 0.07 14.31
CA GLU A 29 7.63 0.22 13.45
C GLU A 29 7.36 1.14 12.24
N LEU A 30 6.10 1.45 11.97
CA LEU A 30 5.72 2.40 10.92
C LEU A 30 5.80 3.84 11.42
N ASP A 31 6.36 4.71 10.60
CA ASP A 31 6.28 6.16 10.82
C ASP A 31 4.87 6.67 10.46
N LYS A 32 4.16 7.25 11.43
CA LYS A 32 2.81 7.83 11.24
C LYS A 32 2.79 9.03 10.30
N ASP A 33 3.92 9.74 10.17
CA ASP A 33 4.00 10.92 9.33
C ASP A 33 4.25 10.57 7.86
N GLN A 34 4.78 9.38 7.58
CA GLN A 34 4.99 8.86 6.23
C GLN A 34 3.71 8.29 5.61
N LEU A 35 3.64 8.38 4.29
CA LEU A 35 2.58 7.75 3.50
C LEU A 35 2.99 6.34 3.12
N HIS A 36 2.19 5.35 3.53
CA HIS A 36 2.42 3.94 3.25
C HIS A 36 1.54 3.44 2.11
N TYR A 37 2.16 2.91 1.05
CA TYR A 37 1.45 2.17 0.02
C TYR A 37 1.41 0.69 0.41
N VAL A 38 0.21 0.16 0.62
CA VAL A 38 0.00 -1.24 1.02
C VAL A 38 -0.48 -2.06 -0.17
N ILE A 39 0.25 -3.15 -0.42
CA ILE A 39 0.02 -4.04 -1.56
C ILE A 39 0.18 -5.50 -1.12
N CYS A 40 -0.71 -6.36 -1.60
CA CYS A 40 -0.58 -7.81 -1.46
C CYS A 40 -0.75 -8.47 -2.83
N LYS A 41 -0.84 -9.81 -2.88
CA LYS A 41 -1.01 -10.53 -4.16
C LYS A 41 -2.22 -10.06 -5.00
N SER A 42 -3.42 -10.05 -4.42
CA SER A 42 -4.68 -9.81 -5.14
C SER A 42 -5.54 -8.67 -4.59
N GLY A 43 -5.01 -7.87 -3.67
CA GLY A 43 -5.69 -6.70 -3.08
C GLY A 43 -6.48 -6.94 -1.78
N MET A 44 -6.98 -8.15 -1.52
CA MET A 44 -7.85 -8.38 -0.35
C MET A 44 -7.14 -8.18 1.00
N ARG A 45 -5.93 -8.72 1.16
CA ARG A 45 -5.18 -8.59 2.43
C ARG A 45 -4.71 -7.15 2.65
N SER A 46 -4.35 -6.44 1.59
CA SER A 46 -3.90 -5.04 1.68
C SER A 46 -5.07 -4.10 1.95
N ALA A 47 -6.29 -4.41 1.50
CA ALA A 47 -7.49 -3.70 1.90
C ALA A 47 -7.77 -3.82 3.41
N CYS A 48 -7.63 -5.02 3.99
CA CYS A 48 -7.74 -5.21 5.44
C CYS A 48 -6.62 -4.48 6.20
N ALA A 49 -5.38 -4.57 5.74
CA ALA A 49 -4.25 -3.85 6.34
C ALA A 49 -4.45 -2.33 6.27
N TYR A 50 -4.94 -1.80 5.15
CA TYR A 50 -5.31 -0.39 5.01
C TYR A 50 -6.32 0.03 6.08
N GLN A 51 -7.40 -0.73 6.26
CA GLN A 51 -8.45 -0.39 7.24
C GLN A 51 -7.87 -0.35 8.64
N PHE A 52 -7.09 -1.36 9.01
CA PHE A 52 -6.39 -1.38 10.30
C PHE A 52 -5.48 -0.15 10.47
N LEU A 53 -4.65 0.18 9.49
CA LEU A 53 -3.74 1.32 9.55
C LEU A 53 -4.50 2.65 9.65
N GLU A 54 -5.57 2.83 8.88
CA GLU A 54 -6.42 4.03 8.91
C GLU A 54 -7.07 4.21 10.28
N GLU A 55 -7.61 3.14 10.88
CA GLU A 55 -8.22 3.15 12.22
C GLU A 55 -7.22 3.53 13.32
N HIS A 56 -5.93 3.21 13.14
CA HIS A 56 -4.85 3.53 14.09
C HIS A 56 -4.15 4.88 13.79
N GLY A 57 -4.67 5.64 12.82
CA GLY A 57 -4.21 6.99 12.48
C GLY A 57 -2.98 7.04 11.56
N TYR A 58 -2.64 5.94 10.89
CA TYR A 58 -1.57 5.91 9.89
C TYR A 58 -2.07 6.40 8.54
N LYS A 59 -1.19 7.04 7.77
CA LYS A 59 -1.47 7.45 6.40
C LYS A 59 -1.18 6.27 5.48
N ALA A 60 -2.22 5.63 4.97
CA ALA A 60 -2.10 4.52 4.04
C ALA A 60 -2.83 4.78 2.70
N ILE A 61 -2.43 4.08 1.64
CA ILE A 61 -3.14 3.94 0.37
C ILE A 61 -3.08 2.47 -0.06
N ASN A 62 -4.24 1.86 -0.33
CA ASN A 62 -4.30 0.51 -0.89
C ASN A 62 -4.00 0.52 -2.40
N VAL A 63 -3.18 -0.42 -2.88
CA VAL A 63 -2.96 -0.62 -4.32
C VAL A 63 -4.01 -1.60 -4.87
N GLN A 64 -4.85 -1.12 -5.79
CA GLN A 64 -5.92 -1.91 -6.38
C GLN A 64 -5.39 -3.08 -7.21
N GLY A 65 -6.09 -4.22 -7.14
CA GLY A 65 -5.73 -5.45 -7.86
C GLY A 65 -4.49 -6.17 -7.32
N GLY A 66 -3.72 -5.55 -6.41
CA GLY A 66 -2.49 -6.10 -5.87
C GLY A 66 -1.44 -6.36 -6.95
N MET A 67 -0.49 -7.24 -6.65
CA MET A 67 0.56 -7.66 -7.59
C MET A 67 0.02 -8.37 -8.83
N THR A 68 -1.14 -9.04 -8.77
CA THR A 68 -1.76 -9.68 -9.95
C THR A 68 -2.14 -8.66 -11.03
N ALA A 69 -2.35 -7.39 -10.69
CA ALA A 69 -2.54 -6.34 -11.68
C ALA A 69 -1.29 -6.14 -12.58
N PHE A 70 -0.09 -6.46 -12.08
CA PHE A 70 1.15 -6.44 -12.87
C PHE A 70 1.17 -7.50 -13.98
N GLU A 71 0.58 -8.67 -13.74
CA GLU A 71 0.57 -9.78 -14.71
C GLU A 71 -0.27 -9.48 -15.96
N ASN A 72 -1.10 -8.43 -15.89
CA ASN A 72 -2.01 -8.00 -16.95
C ASN A 72 -1.61 -6.67 -17.61
N LEU A 73 -0.39 -6.19 -17.31
CA LEU A 73 0.16 -4.92 -17.77
C LEU A 73 0.93 -5.05 -19.09
#